data_AF-A0A6N9IX48-F1
#
_entry.id   AF-A0A6N9IX48-F1
#
_cell.length_a   1.000
_cell.length_b   1.000
_cell.length_c   1.000
_cell.angle_alpha   90.00
_cell.angle_beta   90.00
_cell.angle_gamma   90.00
#
_symmetry.space_group_name_H-M   'P 1'
#
loop_
_entity.id
_entity.type
_entity.pdbx_description
1 polymer ?
#
loop_
_entity_poly.entity_id
_entity_poly.type
_entity_poly.pdbx_seq_one_letter_code
_entity_poly.pdbx_strand_id
1 'polypeptide(L)'
;MSNENSCAKNWLQNTAIFVLGLIFTLLIGEWLFPKLLNKVPFRLYGGIDNNLRVLAQYSKKSVIPNDYIAIFGDSNSVGVGDLYFDLTRNSKKWYPDYSPAHFLHRKLETDVVSFGFAGAGSFDGIWKGPKDQFEYIKSMGFNLKPPKSILIFFYEGNDLGNNIQYLNKFYKESDDFYELLNVVKLNEWLERHQKDFFKKNDIAFEKKFVFVNFLIQSIKNIYLENSKKIKPYISATAEEKLFSHVVINGTPYPLFNSQGSTIFPKNSVTHIVKSGEAFSVPSSSRIQIPEKSLNEAVVGGNRVALPGNLQAPPIVIGSKTGDIKGGQFKEMFKASHFIFEYSIRKLKELFPDSEAHIFYLPSTTSSYEIISHFTSINSDMGIPSIVNSDLLSKRHLEVCREILKTAKKLNVSFFDTTPFLREAGSKGYIHGPKDWAHFNESGYKALSDSISEFLLYPDRHYQNCAT
;
A
#
# COMPACT_ATOMS: atom_id res chain seq x y z
N MET A 1 -13.66 -0.45 -68.30
CA MET A 1 -14.40 0.79 -67.99
C MET A 1 -15.70 0.59 -67.20
N SER A 2 -16.58 -0.39 -67.50
CA SER A 2 -17.82 -0.59 -66.69
C SER A 2 -17.58 -1.23 -65.31
N ASN A 3 -16.77 -2.29 -65.22
CA ASN A 3 -16.56 -3.04 -63.98
C ASN A 3 -15.80 -2.27 -62.89
N GLU A 4 -14.86 -1.40 -63.25
CA GLU A 4 -14.02 -0.66 -62.29
C GLU A 4 -14.84 0.29 -61.41
N ASN A 5 -15.78 1.01 -62.02
CA ASN A 5 -16.70 1.90 -61.30
C ASN A 5 -17.65 1.14 -60.35
N SER A 6 -18.01 -0.10 -60.67
CA SER A 6 -18.79 -0.98 -59.77
C SER A 6 -17.96 -1.38 -58.54
N CYS A 7 -16.72 -1.82 -58.77
CA CYS A 7 -15.79 -2.22 -57.69
C CYS A 7 -15.50 -1.05 -56.73
N ALA A 8 -15.16 0.13 -57.26
CA ALA A 8 -14.90 1.33 -56.46
C ALA A 8 -16.12 1.77 -55.64
N LYS A 9 -17.33 1.74 -56.23
CA LYS A 9 -18.57 2.07 -55.52
C LYS A 9 -18.84 1.11 -54.36
N ASN A 10 -18.70 -0.20 -54.58
CA ASN A 10 -18.91 -1.22 -53.55
C ASN A 10 -17.86 -1.10 -52.42
N TRP A 11 -16.60 -0.80 -52.75
CA TRP A 11 -15.55 -0.56 -51.76
C TRP A 11 -15.84 0.68 -50.90
N LEU A 12 -16.27 1.79 -51.51
CA LEU A 12 -16.68 3.00 -50.79
C LEU A 12 -17.89 2.75 -49.87
N GLN A 13 -18.88 1.99 -50.34
CA GLN A 13 -20.05 1.62 -49.52
C GLN A 13 -19.65 0.76 -48.31
N ASN A 14 -18.84 -0.28 -48.52
CA ASN A 14 -18.35 -1.13 -47.42
C ASN A 14 -17.49 -0.34 -46.42
N THR A 15 -16.63 0.55 -46.90
CA THR A 15 -15.81 1.44 -46.06
C THR A 15 -16.68 2.40 -45.24
N ALA A 16 -17.71 3.01 -45.86
CA ALA A 16 -18.65 3.88 -45.16
C ALA A 16 -19.45 3.13 -44.08
N ILE A 17 -19.94 1.92 -44.38
CA ILE A 17 -20.65 1.05 -43.42
C ILE A 17 -19.74 0.70 -42.24
N PHE A 18 -18.48 0.33 -42.50
CA PHE A 18 -17.50 0.03 -41.45
C PHE A 18 -17.21 1.25 -40.56
N VAL A 19 -16.95 2.42 -41.14
CA VAL A 19 -16.66 3.66 -40.40
C VAL A 19 -17.88 4.10 -39.57
N LEU A 20 -19.08 4.10 -40.15
CA LEU A 20 -20.30 4.46 -39.43
C LEU A 20 -20.62 3.46 -38.31
N GLY A 21 -20.47 2.16 -38.55
CA GLY A 21 -20.64 1.11 -37.54
C GLY A 21 -19.64 1.24 -36.39
N LEU A 22 -18.39 1.58 -36.68
CA LEU A 22 -17.36 1.85 -35.66
C LEU A 22 -17.70 3.09 -34.83
N ILE A 23 -18.05 4.21 -35.47
CA ILE A 23 -18.48 5.44 -34.78
C ILE A 23 -19.70 5.19 -33.88
N PHE A 24 -20.72 4.49 -34.40
CA PHE A 24 -21.91 4.11 -33.65
C PHE A 24 -21.58 3.22 -32.43
N THR A 25 -20.67 2.26 -32.60
CA THR A 25 -20.20 1.39 -31.50
C THR A 25 -19.46 2.19 -30.43
N LEU A 26 -18.60 3.14 -30.81
CA LEU A 26 -17.89 4.01 -29.87
C LEU A 26 -18.84 4.96 -29.13
N LEU A 27 -19.85 5.53 -29.81
CA LEU A 27 -20.86 6.40 -29.20
C LEU A 27 -21.77 5.65 -28.21
N ILE A 28 -22.24 4.45 -28.56
CA ILE A 28 -23.00 3.60 -27.62
C ILE A 28 -22.13 3.18 -26.44
N GLY A 29 -20.88 2.79 -26.70
CA GLY A 29 -19.92 2.42 -25.67
C GLY A 29 -19.67 3.57 -24.69
N GLU A 30 -19.45 4.79 -25.18
CA GLU A 30 -19.26 5.97 -24.34
C GLU A 30 -20.52 6.38 -23.55
N TRP A 31 -21.71 6.12 -24.09
CA TRP A 31 -22.97 6.37 -23.38
C TRP A 31 -23.32 5.29 -22.34
N LEU A 32 -22.86 4.06 -22.52
CA LEU A 32 -23.24 2.89 -21.70
C LEU A 32 -22.16 2.50 -20.68
N PHE A 33 -20.88 2.50 -21.08
CA PHE A 33 -19.77 2.04 -20.23
C PHE A 33 -19.60 2.84 -18.93
N PRO A 34 -19.74 4.18 -18.89
CA PRO A 34 -19.78 4.95 -17.63
C PRO A 34 -20.83 4.47 -16.64
N LYS A 35 -21.95 3.92 -17.11
CA LYS A 35 -23.06 3.39 -16.27
C LYS A 35 -22.81 1.95 -15.80
N LEU A 36 -21.78 1.29 -16.33
CA LEU A 36 -21.42 -0.10 -16.05
C LEU A 36 -20.01 -0.24 -15.45
N LEU A 37 -19.35 0.85 -15.05
CA LEU A 37 -18.00 0.81 -14.47
C LEU A 37 -17.88 -0.18 -13.29
N ASN A 38 -18.87 -0.24 -12.39
CA ASN A 38 -18.89 -1.19 -11.26
C ASN A 38 -19.20 -2.64 -11.66
N LYS A 39 -19.35 -2.92 -12.96
CA LYS A 39 -19.46 -4.25 -13.57
C LYS A 39 -18.27 -4.55 -14.48
N VAL A 40 -17.24 -3.70 -14.52
CA VAL A 40 -15.98 -4.05 -15.17
C VAL A 40 -15.29 -5.13 -14.33
N PRO A 41 -14.87 -6.26 -14.93
CA PRO A 41 -14.17 -7.32 -14.22
C PRO A 41 -12.85 -6.86 -13.63
N PHE A 42 -12.45 -7.40 -12.48
CA PHE A 42 -11.22 -7.04 -11.77
C PHE A 42 -9.97 -7.08 -12.66
N ARG A 43 -9.84 -8.13 -13.50
CA ARG A 43 -8.74 -8.29 -14.46
C ARG A 43 -8.63 -7.15 -15.48
N LEU A 44 -9.71 -6.43 -15.75
CA LEU A 44 -9.74 -5.30 -16.70
C LEU A 44 -9.56 -3.93 -16.02
N TYR A 45 -9.41 -3.87 -14.69
CA TYR A 45 -9.15 -2.61 -13.97
C TYR A 45 -7.89 -1.89 -14.45
N GLY A 46 -6.89 -2.62 -14.94
CA GLY A 46 -5.69 -2.01 -15.54
C GLY A 46 -5.99 -1.13 -16.76
N GLY A 47 -7.09 -1.40 -17.48
CA GLY A 47 -7.56 -0.56 -18.60
C GLY A 47 -8.29 0.70 -18.13
N ILE A 48 -8.78 0.74 -16.91
CA ILE A 48 -9.49 1.90 -16.35
C ILE A 48 -8.47 2.92 -15.86
N ASP A 49 -8.73 4.21 -16.14
CA ASP A 49 -8.01 5.35 -15.55
C ASP A 49 -7.92 5.20 -14.03
N ASN A 50 -6.72 5.36 -13.48
CA ASN A 50 -6.45 5.23 -12.04
C ASN A 50 -7.45 6.03 -11.20
N ASN A 51 -7.82 7.24 -11.64
CA ASN A 51 -8.71 8.14 -10.89
C ASN A 51 -10.19 7.76 -11.00
N LEU A 52 -10.56 6.87 -11.92
CA LEU A 52 -11.93 6.33 -12.04
C LEU A 52 -12.07 4.92 -11.43
N ARG A 53 -11.01 4.29 -10.93
CA ARG A 53 -11.08 2.96 -10.29
C ARG A 53 -11.94 2.92 -9.03
N VAL A 54 -12.11 4.06 -8.35
CA VAL A 54 -13.13 4.29 -7.31
C VAL A 54 -14.54 3.90 -7.80
N LEU A 55 -14.91 4.33 -9.01
CA LEU A 55 -16.21 4.03 -9.63
C LEU A 55 -16.29 2.58 -10.14
N ALA A 56 -15.16 1.96 -10.41
CA ALA A 56 -15.07 0.59 -10.94
C ALA A 56 -15.24 -0.52 -9.88
N GLN A 57 -15.01 -0.20 -8.60
CA GLN A 57 -15.14 -1.16 -7.49
C GLN A 57 -16.55 -1.75 -7.38
N TYR A 58 -16.63 -3.06 -7.17
CA TYR A 58 -17.88 -3.82 -6.99
C TYR A 58 -18.20 -4.15 -5.53
N SER A 59 -17.43 -3.63 -4.57
CA SER A 59 -17.79 -3.51 -3.15
C SER A 59 -18.89 -2.46 -2.89
N LYS A 60 -19.76 -2.23 -3.87
CA LYS A 60 -20.85 -1.25 -3.86
C LYS A 60 -21.91 -1.56 -4.93
N LYS A 61 -23.15 -1.22 -4.63
CA LYS A 61 -24.35 -1.61 -5.40
C LYS A 61 -24.35 -0.94 -6.79
N SER A 62 -24.00 0.34 -6.86
CA SER A 62 -24.03 1.18 -8.08
C SER A 62 -22.65 1.72 -8.50
N VAL A 63 -22.57 2.39 -9.66
CA VAL A 63 -21.35 3.10 -10.11
C VAL A 63 -21.00 4.23 -9.15
N ILE A 64 -21.95 5.15 -8.95
CA ILE A 64 -21.90 6.13 -7.86
C ILE A 64 -22.40 5.44 -6.60
N PRO A 65 -21.60 5.32 -5.52
CA PRO A 65 -22.05 4.82 -4.24
C PRO A 65 -22.96 5.85 -3.52
N ASN A 66 -23.81 5.38 -2.61
CA ASN A 66 -24.63 6.23 -1.74
C ASN A 66 -24.34 5.95 -0.27
N ASP A 67 -24.35 7.00 0.55
CA ASP A 67 -24.23 6.97 2.02
C ASP A 67 -23.10 6.05 2.53
N TYR A 68 -21.98 6.13 1.82
CA TYR A 68 -20.98 5.07 1.72
C TYR A 68 -19.77 5.28 2.62
N ILE A 69 -19.05 4.18 2.88
CA ILE A 69 -17.80 4.19 3.64
C ILE A 69 -16.63 4.32 2.66
N ALA A 70 -15.76 5.31 2.87
CA ALA A 70 -14.49 5.43 2.15
C ALA A 70 -13.32 4.82 2.93
N ILE A 71 -12.36 4.20 2.25
CA ILE A 71 -11.09 3.74 2.85
C ILE A 71 -9.94 4.51 2.22
N PHE A 72 -9.20 5.28 3.02
CA PHE A 72 -8.07 6.10 2.60
C PHE A 72 -6.78 5.55 3.21
N GLY A 73 -5.64 5.67 2.52
CA GLY A 73 -4.34 5.15 2.97
C GLY A 73 -3.45 4.60 1.85
N ASP A 74 -2.56 3.69 2.24
CA ASP A 74 -1.50 3.08 1.45
C ASP A 74 -1.96 1.86 0.61
N SER A 75 -1.03 0.97 0.22
CA SER A 75 -1.32 -0.32 -0.42
C SER A 75 -2.17 -1.28 0.41
N ASN A 76 -2.16 -1.21 1.75
CA ASN A 76 -3.05 -2.03 2.58
C ASN A 76 -4.52 -1.61 2.40
N SER A 77 -4.80 -0.31 2.26
CA SER A 77 -6.15 0.17 1.95
C SER A 77 -6.63 -0.23 0.54
N VAL A 78 -5.70 -0.53 -0.39
CA VAL A 78 -5.99 -1.08 -1.73
C VAL A 78 -6.24 -2.60 -1.69
N GLY A 79 -5.64 -3.31 -0.73
CA GLY A 79 -5.63 -4.77 -0.66
C GLY A 79 -4.51 -5.43 -1.47
N VAL A 80 -3.31 -4.83 -1.54
CA VAL A 80 -2.12 -5.43 -2.17
C VAL A 80 -1.59 -6.60 -1.33
N GLY A 81 -1.01 -7.62 -1.95
CA GLY A 81 -0.43 -8.80 -1.27
C GLY A 81 -0.54 -10.06 -2.12
N ASP A 82 -0.18 -11.23 -1.56
CA ASP A 82 -0.22 -12.54 -2.24
C ASP A 82 -1.51 -12.77 -3.04
N LEU A 83 -2.67 -12.54 -2.41
CA LEU A 83 -3.98 -12.75 -3.04
C LEU A 83 -4.17 -11.83 -4.26
N TYR A 84 -3.78 -10.55 -4.18
CA TYR A 84 -3.85 -9.62 -5.31
C TYR A 84 -2.95 -10.08 -6.47
N PHE A 85 -1.73 -10.55 -6.18
CA PHE A 85 -0.80 -11.03 -7.20
C PHE A 85 -1.26 -12.33 -7.87
N ASP A 86 -1.88 -13.25 -7.12
CA ASP A 86 -2.42 -14.48 -7.70
C ASP A 86 -3.69 -14.22 -8.51
N LEU A 87 -4.56 -13.33 -8.02
CA LEU A 87 -5.81 -13.00 -8.71
C LEU A 87 -5.57 -12.27 -10.03
N THR A 88 -4.66 -11.29 -10.04
CA THR A 88 -4.30 -10.55 -11.25
C THR A 88 -3.73 -11.48 -12.33
N ARG A 89 -2.85 -12.41 -11.94
CA ARG A 89 -2.26 -13.40 -12.85
C ARG A 89 -3.29 -14.43 -13.34
N ASN A 90 -3.88 -15.23 -12.45
CA ASN A 90 -4.54 -16.50 -12.82
C ASN A 90 -6.01 -16.67 -12.39
N SER A 91 -6.68 -15.65 -11.87
CA SER A 91 -8.08 -15.80 -11.42
C SER A 91 -9.07 -16.14 -12.54
N LYS A 92 -9.73 -17.30 -12.44
CA LYS A 92 -10.98 -17.59 -13.17
C LYS A 92 -12.19 -16.85 -12.57
N LYS A 93 -12.09 -16.30 -11.35
CA LYS A 93 -13.14 -15.49 -10.69
C LYS A 93 -13.04 -14.05 -11.19
N TRP A 94 -14.11 -13.57 -11.82
CA TRP A 94 -14.17 -12.25 -12.49
C TRP A 94 -14.32 -11.09 -11.50
N TYR A 95 -14.93 -11.36 -10.34
CA TYR A 95 -15.17 -10.42 -9.24
C TYR A 95 -14.70 -11.05 -7.91
N PRO A 96 -13.39 -11.16 -7.67
CA PRO A 96 -12.85 -11.71 -6.43
C PRO A 96 -12.91 -10.72 -5.27
N ASP A 97 -13.20 -11.23 -4.08
CA ASP A 97 -13.10 -10.49 -2.83
C ASP A 97 -11.64 -10.58 -2.37
N TYR A 98 -10.94 -9.44 -2.27
CA TYR A 98 -9.50 -9.44 -2.00
C TYR A 98 -8.99 -8.31 -1.10
N SER A 99 -9.72 -7.20 -1.02
CA SER A 99 -9.33 -6.01 -0.26
C SER A 99 -10.29 -5.74 0.89
N PRO A 100 -9.89 -4.92 1.88
CA PRO A 100 -10.76 -4.51 2.99
C PRO A 100 -12.13 -4.02 2.55
N ALA A 101 -12.22 -3.23 1.47
CA ALA A 101 -13.49 -2.76 0.93
C ALA A 101 -14.46 -3.90 0.57
N HIS A 102 -13.98 -5.01 0.01
CA HIS A 102 -14.82 -6.15 -0.35
C HIS A 102 -15.31 -6.94 0.87
N PHE A 103 -14.44 -7.14 1.86
CA PHE A 103 -14.80 -7.86 3.10
C PHE A 103 -15.74 -7.03 3.99
N LEU A 104 -15.48 -5.73 4.14
CA LEU A 104 -16.36 -4.79 4.84
C LEU A 104 -17.72 -4.65 4.16
N HIS A 105 -17.78 -4.53 2.83
CA HIS A 105 -19.04 -4.49 2.08
C HIS A 105 -19.92 -5.72 2.35
N ARG A 106 -19.31 -6.92 2.44
CA ARG A 106 -20.02 -8.16 2.78
C ARG A 106 -20.49 -8.24 4.22
N LYS A 107 -19.76 -7.67 5.17
CA LYS A 107 -20.05 -7.76 6.61
C LYS A 107 -20.98 -6.64 7.12
N LEU A 108 -21.04 -5.52 6.42
CA LEU A 108 -21.83 -4.33 6.78
C LEU A 108 -22.99 -4.02 5.80
N GLU A 109 -23.13 -4.80 4.72
CA GLU A 109 -24.09 -4.63 3.61
C GLU A 109 -24.20 -3.22 2.98
N THR A 110 -23.25 -2.35 3.32
CA THR A 110 -23.16 -0.93 2.96
C THR A 110 -22.14 -0.77 1.83
N ASP A 111 -22.31 0.24 0.97
CA ASP A 111 -21.32 0.52 -0.08
C ASP A 111 -19.97 0.93 0.57
N VAL A 112 -18.87 0.26 0.20
CA VAL A 112 -17.52 0.55 0.72
C VAL A 112 -16.55 0.72 -0.45
N VAL A 113 -15.76 1.80 -0.45
CA VAL A 113 -14.89 2.14 -1.59
C VAL A 113 -13.52 2.59 -1.13
N SER A 114 -12.47 1.94 -1.63
CA SER A 114 -11.09 2.36 -1.43
C SER A 114 -10.70 3.48 -2.39
N PHE A 115 -10.10 4.53 -1.85
CA PHE A 115 -9.37 5.58 -2.59
C PHE A 115 -7.85 5.40 -2.36
N GLY A 116 -7.43 4.20 -1.96
CA GLY A 116 -6.06 3.89 -1.57
C GLY A 116 -5.03 4.01 -2.70
N PHE A 117 -3.79 4.30 -2.31
CA PHE A 117 -2.66 4.43 -3.24
C PHE A 117 -1.50 3.53 -2.80
N ALA A 118 -1.18 2.52 -3.62
CA ALA A 118 -0.05 1.63 -3.35
C ALA A 118 1.28 2.40 -3.36
N GLY A 119 2.05 2.30 -2.27
CA GLY A 119 3.30 3.04 -2.08
C GLY A 119 3.15 4.54 -1.80
N ALA A 120 1.96 5.01 -1.38
CA ALA A 120 1.79 6.35 -0.84
C ALA A 120 2.17 6.42 0.65
N GLY A 121 2.57 7.61 1.11
CA GLY A 121 2.54 7.97 2.53
C GLY A 121 1.27 8.74 2.88
N SER A 122 1.17 9.21 4.11
CA SER A 122 -0.02 9.91 4.64
C SER A 122 -0.49 11.08 3.76
N PHE A 123 0.45 11.89 3.23
CA PHE A 123 0.11 13.07 2.41
C PHE A 123 -0.71 12.71 1.16
N ASP A 124 -0.22 11.72 0.40
CA ASP A 124 -0.88 11.27 -0.84
C ASP A 124 -2.03 10.29 -0.55
N GLY A 125 -1.88 9.36 0.40
CA GLY A 125 -2.87 8.32 0.67
C GLY A 125 -4.09 8.77 1.47
N ILE A 126 -3.94 9.74 2.39
CA ILE A 126 -5.03 10.20 3.28
C ILE A 126 -5.70 11.47 2.74
N TRP A 127 -4.94 12.36 2.08
CA TRP A 127 -5.47 13.65 1.65
C TRP A 127 -5.37 13.91 0.14
N LYS A 128 -4.16 14.09 -0.41
CA LYS A 128 -4.00 14.63 -1.76
C LYS A 128 -4.56 13.68 -2.83
N GLY A 129 -4.25 12.39 -2.77
CA GLY A 129 -4.73 11.40 -3.71
C GLY A 129 -6.27 11.27 -3.72
N PRO A 130 -6.92 11.06 -2.55
CA PRO A 130 -8.38 11.07 -2.46
C PRO A 130 -9.01 12.38 -2.93
N LYS A 131 -8.39 13.54 -2.64
CA LYS A 131 -8.85 14.84 -3.16
C LYS A 131 -8.79 14.89 -4.69
N ASP A 132 -7.62 14.62 -5.28
CA ASP A 132 -7.39 14.66 -6.72
C ASP A 132 -8.36 13.70 -7.46
N GLN A 133 -8.61 12.51 -6.92
CA GLN A 133 -9.61 11.57 -7.45
C GLN A 133 -11.02 12.15 -7.40
N PHE A 134 -11.43 12.75 -6.28
CA PHE A 134 -12.77 13.31 -6.09
C PHE A 134 -13.03 14.50 -7.04
N GLU A 135 -12.04 15.39 -7.23
CA GLU A 135 -12.12 16.49 -8.20
C GLU A 135 -12.10 15.98 -9.66
N TYR A 136 -11.32 14.93 -9.97
CA TYR A 136 -11.30 14.31 -11.30
C TYR A 136 -12.65 13.65 -11.65
N ILE A 137 -13.21 12.85 -10.74
CA ILE A 137 -14.50 12.19 -10.90
C ILE A 137 -15.61 13.23 -11.17
N LYS A 138 -15.64 14.34 -10.42
CA LYS A 138 -16.60 15.43 -10.64
C LYS A 138 -16.42 16.16 -11.97
N SER A 139 -15.18 16.45 -12.37
CA SER A 139 -14.89 17.13 -13.64
C SER A 139 -15.06 16.23 -14.89
N MET A 140 -15.12 14.92 -14.68
CA MET A 140 -15.62 13.92 -15.64
C MET A 140 -17.15 13.80 -15.70
N GLY A 141 -17.90 14.60 -14.93
CA GLY A 141 -19.37 14.66 -14.96
C GLY A 141 -20.08 13.68 -14.02
N PHE A 142 -19.35 12.91 -13.22
CA PHE A 142 -19.95 11.99 -12.24
C PHE A 142 -20.30 12.75 -10.94
N ASN A 143 -21.57 12.74 -10.55
CA ASN A 143 -22.03 13.39 -9.32
C ASN A 143 -21.72 12.54 -8.06
N LEU A 144 -20.44 12.40 -7.74
CA LEU A 144 -19.99 11.73 -6.51
C LEU A 144 -20.16 12.67 -5.31
N LYS A 145 -21.02 12.26 -4.37
CA LYS A 145 -21.20 12.90 -3.06
C LYS A 145 -20.00 12.60 -2.14
N PRO A 146 -19.76 13.40 -1.09
CA PRO A 146 -18.88 13.00 0.01
C PRO A 146 -19.29 11.63 0.60
N PRO A 147 -18.33 10.88 1.19
CA PRO A 147 -18.65 9.68 1.95
C PRO A 147 -19.42 10.02 3.23
N LYS A 148 -20.17 9.05 3.78
CA LYS A 148 -20.74 9.18 5.12
C LYS A 148 -19.64 9.08 6.18
N SER A 149 -18.78 8.05 6.05
CA SER A 149 -17.74 7.73 7.03
C SER A 149 -16.42 7.41 6.30
N ILE A 150 -15.28 7.77 6.88
CA ILE A 150 -13.94 7.63 6.31
C ILE A 150 -13.07 6.81 7.27
N LEU A 151 -12.63 5.65 6.79
CA LEU A 151 -11.68 4.79 7.46
C LEU A 151 -10.27 5.18 6.99
N ILE A 152 -9.52 5.83 7.87
CA ILE A 152 -8.16 6.30 7.63
C ILE A 152 -7.22 5.20 8.09
N PHE A 153 -6.64 4.45 7.16
CA PHE A 153 -5.66 3.42 7.51
C PHE A 153 -4.30 4.10 7.70
N PHE A 154 -3.69 3.87 8.86
CA PHE A 154 -2.30 4.18 9.14
C PHE A 154 -1.54 2.86 9.30
N TYR A 155 -0.57 2.60 8.43
CA TYR A 155 0.27 1.41 8.50
C TYR A 155 1.61 1.71 9.19
N GLU A 156 1.77 1.16 10.40
CA GLU A 156 2.97 1.27 11.22
C GLU A 156 4.26 0.96 10.45
N GLY A 157 4.20 -0.01 9.54
CA GLY A 157 5.37 -0.58 8.87
C GLY A 157 5.96 0.23 7.71
N ASN A 158 5.30 1.27 7.20
CA ASN A 158 5.93 2.16 6.21
C ASN A 158 5.38 3.59 6.09
N ASP A 159 4.21 3.96 6.64
CA ASP A 159 3.63 5.29 6.39
C ASP A 159 4.56 6.43 6.82
N LEU A 160 5.25 6.23 7.95
CA LEU A 160 6.20 7.21 8.46
C LEU A 160 7.50 7.29 7.64
N GLY A 161 7.97 6.18 7.08
CA GLY A 161 9.05 6.16 6.10
C GLY A 161 8.65 6.85 4.80
N ASN A 162 7.45 6.55 4.28
CA ASN A 162 6.90 7.13 3.06
C ASN A 162 6.72 8.66 3.17
N ASN A 163 6.32 9.19 4.32
CA ASN A 163 6.27 10.64 4.57
C ASN A 163 7.65 11.31 4.46
N ILE A 164 8.72 10.66 4.94
CA ILE A 164 10.09 11.15 4.79
C ILE A 164 10.59 11.01 3.35
N GLN A 165 10.29 9.90 2.67
CA GLN A 165 10.59 9.74 1.24
C GLN A 165 9.89 10.81 0.38
N TYR A 166 8.65 11.19 0.72
CA TYR A 166 7.92 12.27 0.06
C TYR A 166 8.68 13.60 0.18
N LEU A 167 9.08 14.00 1.41
CA LEU A 167 9.88 15.21 1.60
C LEU A 167 11.19 15.16 0.81
N ASN A 168 11.97 14.08 0.93
CA ASN A 168 13.28 13.95 0.30
C ASN A 168 13.21 13.87 -1.24
N LYS A 169 12.03 13.54 -1.81
CA LYS A 169 11.78 13.52 -3.27
C LYS A 169 11.43 14.89 -3.83
N PHE A 170 10.62 15.67 -3.12
CA PHE A 170 10.14 16.98 -3.55
C PHE A 170 11.02 18.15 -3.07
N TYR A 171 11.82 17.94 -2.03
CA TYR A 171 12.82 18.91 -1.61
C TYR A 171 14.02 18.89 -2.56
N LYS A 172 14.14 19.96 -3.37
CA LYS A 172 15.32 20.24 -4.19
C LYS A 172 15.66 21.73 -4.10
N GLU A 173 16.94 21.97 -3.84
CA GLU A 173 17.66 23.26 -3.83
C GLU A 173 17.77 24.07 -2.52
N SER A 174 19.03 24.44 -2.26
CA SER A 174 19.60 25.56 -1.48
C SER A 174 19.54 25.71 0.05
N ASP A 175 18.64 25.07 0.81
CA ASP A 175 18.70 25.11 2.30
C ASP A 175 19.06 23.73 2.89
N ASP A 176 19.16 23.61 4.23
CA ASP A 176 19.39 22.33 4.90
C ASP A 176 18.07 21.52 5.00
N PHE A 177 18.09 20.25 4.57
CA PHE A 177 16.98 19.32 4.77
C PHE A 177 16.60 19.18 6.27
N TYR A 178 17.57 19.27 7.18
CA TYR A 178 17.32 19.23 8.62
C TYR A 178 16.62 20.49 9.15
N GLU A 179 16.74 21.62 8.45
CA GLU A 179 16.01 22.86 8.74
C GLU A 179 14.52 22.74 8.36
N LEU A 180 14.19 21.99 7.30
CA LEU A 180 12.81 21.66 6.93
C LEU A 180 12.14 20.69 7.92
N LEU A 181 12.90 19.93 8.72
CA LEU A 181 12.32 19.12 9.82
C LEU A 181 11.75 19.99 10.96
N ASN A 182 11.96 21.32 10.94
CA ASN A 182 11.23 22.23 11.81
C ASN A 182 9.76 22.32 11.37
N VAL A 183 8.85 21.92 12.26
CA VAL A 183 7.39 21.86 12.03
C VAL A 183 6.79 23.16 11.48
N VAL A 184 7.30 24.33 11.85
CA VAL A 184 6.79 25.63 11.33
C VAL A 184 7.13 25.77 9.84
N LYS A 185 8.41 25.56 9.49
CA LYS A 185 8.90 25.62 8.10
C LYS A 185 8.28 24.53 7.23
N LEU A 186 8.06 23.35 7.80
CA LEU A 186 7.33 22.26 7.16
C LEU A 186 5.87 22.64 6.85
N ASN A 187 5.14 23.25 7.79
CA ASN A 187 3.78 23.73 7.54
C ASN A 187 3.75 24.80 6.43
N GLU A 188 4.66 25.78 6.48
CA GLU A 188 4.79 26.81 5.43
C GLU A 188 5.21 26.25 4.06
N TRP A 189 5.97 25.17 4.03
CA TRP A 189 6.36 24.46 2.80
C TRP A 189 5.16 23.69 2.22
N LEU A 190 4.38 23.00 3.05
CA LEU A 190 3.18 22.26 2.66
C LEU A 190 2.07 23.19 2.15
N GLU A 191 1.77 24.28 2.86
CA GLU A 191 0.75 25.28 2.45
C GLU A 191 1.15 26.06 1.18
N ARG A 192 2.46 26.13 0.86
CA ARG A 192 2.95 26.65 -0.44
C ARG A 192 2.76 25.61 -1.55
N HIS A 193 3.30 24.41 -1.40
CA HIS A 193 3.22 23.35 -2.41
C HIS A 193 1.78 22.96 -2.74
N GLN A 194 0.88 23.02 -1.75
CA GLN A 194 -0.57 22.88 -1.94
C GLN A 194 -1.12 23.79 -3.06
N LYS A 195 -0.64 25.04 -3.17
CA LYS A 195 -1.12 26.00 -4.17
C LYS A 195 -0.58 25.69 -5.58
N ASP A 196 0.67 25.27 -5.68
CA ASP A 196 1.28 24.92 -6.98
C ASP A 196 0.65 23.66 -7.58
N PHE A 197 0.27 22.69 -6.76
CA PHE A 197 -0.51 21.52 -7.20
C PHE A 197 -1.97 21.85 -7.56
N PHE A 198 -2.52 23.01 -7.16
CA PHE A 198 -3.90 23.42 -7.42
C PHE A 198 -4.06 24.31 -8.67
N LYS A 199 -3.08 24.34 -9.58
CA LYS A 199 -3.32 24.82 -10.95
C LYS A 199 -4.38 23.93 -11.60
N LYS A 200 -5.59 24.47 -11.74
CA LYS A 200 -6.78 23.82 -12.29
C LYS A 200 -6.54 23.41 -13.74
N ASN A 201 -6.03 22.19 -13.93
CA ASN A 201 -5.89 21.57 -15.23
C ASN A 201 -7.28 21.21 -15.75
N ASP A 202 -7.85 22.03 -16.64
CA ASP A 202 -9.07 21.66 -17.35
C ASP A 202 -8.83 20.34 -18.09
N ILE A 203 -9.70 19.34 -17.86
CA ILE A 203 -9.55 18.01 -18.44
C ILE A 203 -9.65 18.11 -19.96
N ALA A 204 -8.52 17.90 -20.63
CA ALA A 204 -8.39 17.84 -22.08
C ALA A 204 -9.49 16.94 -22.67
N PHE A 205 -10.13 17.41 -23.75
CA PHE A 205 -11.36 16.81 -24.31
C PHE A 205 -11.24 15.30 -24.55
N GLU A 206 -10.08 14.83 -25.04
CA GLU A 206 -9.75 13.41 -25.26
C GLU A 206 -9.89 12.53 -24.00
N LYS A 207 -9.60 13.06 -22.81
CA LYS A 207 -9.73 12.31 -21.54
C LYS A 207 -11.17 12.09 -21.12
N LYS A 208 -12.12 12.87 -21.66
CA LYS A 208 -13.56 12.73 -21.33
C LYS A 208 -14.20 11.47 -21.92
N PHE A 209 -13.54 10.81 -22.88
CA PHE A 209 -14.01 9.55 -23.47
C PHE A 209 -13.56 8.35 -22.62
N VAL A 210 -14.34 8.00 -21.60
CA VAL A 210 -14.07 6.92 -20.64
C VAL A 210 -13.96 5.57 -21.35
N PHE A 211 -14.83 5.27 -22.31
CA PHE A 211 -14.82 4.00 -23.03
C PHE A 211 -13.66 3.91 -24.02
N VAL A 212 -13.41 4.99 -24.78
CA VAL A 212 -12.31 5.01 -25.76
C VAL A 212 -10.96 4.88 -25.05
N ASN A 213 -10.75 5.60 -23.95
CA ASN A 213 -9.53 5.48 -23.15
C ASN A 213 -9.39 4.09 -22.51
N PHE A 214 -10.49 3.48 -22.05
CA PHE A 214 -10.49 2.10 -21.55
C PHE A 214 -10.05 1.08 -22.61
N LEU A 215 -10.55 1.19 -23.85
CA LEU A 215 -10.13 0.32 -24.95
C LEU A 215 -8.64 0.52 -25.29
N ILE A 216 -8.21 1.77 -25.45
CA ILE A 216 -6.81 2.12 -25.76
C ILE A 216 -5.87 1.57 -24.68
N GLN A 217 -6.18 1.76 -23.40
CA GLN A 217 -5.30 1.29 -22.33
C GLN A 217 -5.35 -0.23 -22.13
N SER A 218 -6.50 -0.87 -22.38
CA SER A 218 -6.59 -2.34 -22.39
C SER A 218 -5.69 -2.95 -23.47
N ILE A 219 -5.71 -2.40 -24.69
CA ILE A 219 -4.84 -2.84 -25.79
C ILE A 219 -3.35 -2.61 -25.44
N LYS A 220 -3.00 -1.44 -24.89
CA LYS A 220 -1.63 -1.15 -24.42
C LYS A 220 -1.18 -2.15 -23.36
N ASN A 221 -2.03 -2.50 -22.39
CA ASN A 221 -1.70 -3.46 -21.34
C ASN A 221 -1.43 -4.86 -21.91
N ILE A 222 -2.29 -5.36 -22.81
CA ILE A 222 -2.11 -6.66 -23.48
C ILE A 222 -0.79 -6.68 -24.28
N TYR A 223 -0.46 -5.59 -24.97
CA TYR A 223 0.82 -5.49 -25.68
C TYR A 223 2.02 -5.46 -24.71
N LEU A 224 1.92 -4.74 -23.58
CA LEU A 224 2.94 -4.69 -22.53
C LEU A 224 3.09 -6.00 -21.74
N GLU A 225 2.06 -6.84 -21.74
CA GLU A 225 2.10 -8.19 -21.18
C GLU A 225 2.79 -9.16 -22.15
N ASN A 226 2.38 -9.18 -23.42
CA ASN A 226 3.00 -10.02 -24.46
C ASN A 226 4.45 -9.65 -24.80
N SER A 227 4.83 -8.37 -24.74
CA SER A 227 6.19 -7.91 -25.03
C SER A 227 7.18 -8.11 -23.88
N LYS A 228 6.70 -8.37 -22.66
CA LYS A 228 7.55 -8.89 -21.58
C LYS A 228 7.90 -10.33 -21.90
N LYS A 229 9.11 -10.55 -22.47
CA LYS A 229 9.76 -11.86 -22.42
C LYS A 229 9.86 -12.30 -20.96
N ILE A 230 8.95 -13.16 -20.53
CA ILE A 230 8.86 -13.62 -19.14
C ILE A 230 10.09 -14.48 -18.86
N LYS A 231 11.15 -13.87 -18.32
CA LYS A 231 12.06 -14.63 -17.45
C LYS A 231 11.17 -15.27 -16.39
N PRO A 232 11.21 -16.60 -16.18
CA PRO A 232 10.42 -17.22 -15.14
C PRO A 232 10.76 -16.50 -13.83
N TYR A 233 9.74 -15.97 -13.16
CA TYR A 233 9.92 -15.46 -11.81
C TYR A 233 10.16 -16.70 -10.95
N ILE A 234 11.44 -17.00 -10.70
CA ILE A 234 11.87 -18.05 -9.78
C ILE A 234 11.44 -17.59 -8.39
N SER A 235 10.18 -17.85 -8.06
CA SER A 235 9.70 -17.73 -6.70
C SER A 235 10.40 -18.83 -5.92
N ALA A 236 11.43 -18.44 -5.19
CA ALA A 236 12.03 -19.24 -4.14
C ALA A 236 10.92 -19.97 -3.34
N THR A 237 11.13 -21.26 -3.14
CA THR A 237 10.25 -22.21 -2.45
C THR A 237 9.90 -21.73 -1.03
N ALA A 238 8.99 -22.42 -0.34
CA ALA A 238 8.68 -22.09 1.05
C ALA A 238 9.94 -22.15 1.95
N GLU A 239 10.80 -23.16 1.73
CA GLU A 239 12.06 -23.33 2.46
C GLU A 239 13.11 -22.27 2.07
N GLU A 240 13.31 -22.01 0.78
CA GLU A 240 14.19 -20.90 0.36
C GLU A 240 13.66 -19.54 0.86
N LYS A 241 12.34 -19.36 1.02
CA LYS A 241 11.65 -18.30 1.78
C LYS A 241 12.09 -18.22 3.25
N LEU A 242 11.93 -19.32 4.00
CA LEU A 242 12.34 -19.37 5.41
C LEU A 242 13.83 -19.00 5.60
N PHE A 243 14.68 -19.42 4.65
CA PHE A 243 16.14 -19.28 4.73
C PHE A 243 16.75 -18.19 3.83
N SER A 244 15.95 -17.29 3.22
CA SER A 244 16.49 -16.28 2.29
C SER A 244 17.28 -15.19 3.01
N HIS A 245 18.60 -15.18 2.83
CA HIS A 245 19.47 -14.08 3.22
C HIS A 245 20.08 -13.36 2.00
N VAL A 246 19.72 -12.09 1.85
CA VAL A 246 20.48 -10.98 1.22
C VAL A 246 21.08 -11.25 -0.18
N VAL A 247 20.47 -10.65 -1.21
CA VAL A 247 21.08 -10.48 -2.55
C VAL A 247 21.76 -9.10 -2.64
N ILE A 248 22.99 -9.04 -3.15
CA ILE A 248 23.74 -7.80 -3.40
C ILE A 248 24.13 -7.73 -4.88
N ASN A 249 23.78 -6.63 -5.56
CA ASN A 249 24.11 -6.34 -6.97
C ASN A 249 23.89 -7.50 -7.97
N GLY A 250 22.98 -8.44 -7.66
CA GLY A 250 22.65 -9.59 -8.50
C GLY A 250 23.51 -10.84 -8.33
N THR A 251 24.42 -10.91 -7.35
CA THR A 251 25.46 -11.97 -7.30
C THR A 251 25.44 -12.83 -6.01
N PRO A 252 25.22 -14.16 -6.11
CA PRO A 252 25.53 -15.16 -5.08
C PRO A 252 27.01 -15.69 -5.14
N TYR A 253 27.51 -16.35 -4.10
CA TYR A 253 28.88 -16.14 -3.48
C TYR A 253 29.11 -17.32 -2.45
N PRO A 254 30.19 -18.16 -2.24
CA PRO A 254 30.13 -19.52 -1.52
C PRO A 254 30.61 -19.77 0.00
N LEU A 255 29.89 -20.52 0.90
CA LEU A 255 30.07 -20.71 2.41
C LEU A 255 30.14 -22.18 2.95
N PHE A 256 30.29 -22.43 4.28
CA PHE A 256 30.82 -23.67 4.89
C PHE A 256 30.32 -24.08 6.32
N ASN A 257 30.57 -25.33 6.73
CA ASN A 257 30.27 -25.94 8.05
C ASN A 257 31.47 -25.98 9.03
N SER A 258 31.27 -26.55 10.22
CA SER A 258 32.30 -26.73 11.28
C SER A 258 33.48 -27.65 10.90
N GLN A 259 33.34 -28.45 9.85
CA GLN A 259 34.38 -29.31 9.26
C GLN A 259 34.97 -28.70 7.97
N GLY A 260 34.67 -27.44 7.66
CA GLY A 260 35.15 -26.73 6.47
C GLY A 260 34.46 -27.11 5.15
N SER A 261 33.44 -27.98 5.18
CA SER A 261 32.71 -28.44 4.00
C SER A 261 31.59 -27.46 3.61
N THR A 262 31.39 -27.24 2.32
CA THR A 262 30.40 -26.28 1.79
C THR A 262 28.97 -26.71 2.13
N ILE A 263 28.19 -25.89 2.85
CA ILE A 263 26.74 -26.15 3.04
C ILE A 263 25.93 -25.43 1.95
N PHE A 264 26.08 -24.11 1.91
CA PHE A 264 25.37 -23.16 1.04
C PHE A 264 26.25 -21.91 0.82
N PRO A 265 25.78 -20.84 0.13
CA PRO A 265 26.64 -19.71 -0.26
C PRO A 265 26.84 -18.51 0.75
N LYS A 266 28.05 -17.89 0.73
CA LYS A 266 28.72 -16.77 1.47
C LYS A 266 28.14 -15.36 1.28
N ASN A 267 28.67 -14.44 2.09
CA ASN A 267 28.70 -12.96 1.99
C ASN A 267 27.53 -12.24 2.71
N SER A 268 26.61 -12.96 3.37
CA SER A 268 25.43 -12.42 4.05
C SER A 268 25.63 -12.07 5.53
N VAL A 269 26.24 -10.91 5.82
CA VAL A 269 25.89 -9.91 6.88
C VAL A 269 26.89 -8.74 6.73
N THR A 270 26.44 -7.49 6.81
CA THR A 270 27.34 -6.30 6.80
C THR A 270 27.25 -5.42 8.05
N HIS A 271 26.13 -5.42 8.77
CA HIS A 271 25.88 -4.55 9.92
C HIS A 271 25.09 -5.28 11.01
N ILE A 272 25.33 -4.93 12.28
CA ILE A 272 24.53 -5.34 13.45
C ILE A 272 24.06 -4.08 14.15
N VAL A 273 22.77 -3.97 14.50
CA VAL A 273 22.22 -2.82 15.21
C VAL A 273 22.03 -3.17 16.69
N LYS A 274 22.78 -2.50 17.57
CA LYS A 274 22.72 -2.69 19.03
C LYS A 274 22.39 -1.35 19.69
N SER A 275 21.36 -1.33 20.54
CA SER A 275 20.91 -0.13 21.26
C SER A 275 20.54 1.08 20.38
N GLY A 276 20.26 0.88 19.08
CA GLY A 276 19.99 1.94 18.10
C GLY A 276 21.21 2.40 17.30
N GLU A 277 22.42 1.97 17.67
CA GLU A 277 23.65 2.24 16.93
C GLU A 277 23.94 1.10 15.93
N ALA A 278 24.29 1.48 14.70
CA ALA A 278 24.66 0.54 13.64
C ALA A 278 26.17 0.27 13.65
N PHE A 279 26.58 -0.90 14.15
CA PHE A 279 27.98 -1.32 14.18
C PHE A 279 28.38 -1.93 12.84
N SER A 280 29.37 -1.32 12.19
CA SER A 280 30.07 -1.90 11.05
C SER A 280 30.88 -3.11 11.50
N VAL A 281 30.56 -4.29 10.99
CA VAL A 281 31.24 -5.53 11.38
C VAL A 281 32.58 -5.62 10.62
N PRO A 282 33.74 -5.74 11.30
CA PRO A 282 35.02 -5.93 10.62
C PRO A 282 35.01 -7.17 9.73
N SER A 283 35.63 -7.10 8.55
CA SER A 283 35.63 -8.16 7.52
C SER A 283 36.28 -9.49 7.94
N SER A 284 36.97 -9.53 9.08
CA SER A 284 37.54 -10.72 9.72
C SER A 284 36.60 -11.38 10.75
N SER A 285 35.47 -10.76 11.08
CA SER A 285 34.58 -11.21 12.17
C SER A 285 33.75 -12.40 11.73
N ARG A 286 34.04 -13.58 12.28
CA ARG A 286 33.14 -14.73 12.18
C ARG A 286 31.92 -14.50 13.08
N ILE A 287 30.85 -13.92 12.51
CA ILE A 287 29.53 -13.96 13.16
C ILE A 287 29.12 -15.43 13.23
N GLN A 288 29.02 -15.96 14.44
CA GLN A 288 28.43 -17.26 14.67
C GLN A 288 26.90 -17.11 14.58
N ILE A 289 26.36 -17.34 13.38
CA ILE A 289 24.92 -17.40 13.17
C ILE A 289 24.38 -18.56 14.04
N PRO A 290 23.34 -18.35 14.87
CA PRO A 290 22.80 -19.41 15.70
C PRO A 290 22.22 -20.54 14.84
N GLU A 291 22.20 -21.76 15.38
CA GLU A 291 21.60 -22.95 14.75
C GLU A 291 20.05 -22.91 14.67
N LYS A 292 19.46 -21.72 14.82
CA LYS A 292 18.03 -21.44 14.92
C LYS A 292 17.70 -20.19 14.11
N SER A 293 16.44 -20.04 13.70
CA SER A 293 16.02 -18.84 12.97
C SER A 293 16.32 -17.58 13.78
N LEU A 294 16.77 -16.52 13.10
CA LEU A 294 16.84 -15.19 13.70
C LEU A 294 15.45 -14.58 13.90
N ASN A 295 14.40 -15.15 13.29
CA ASN A 295 13.01 -14.76 13.44
C ASN A 295 12.20 -15.99 13.86
N GLU A 296 11.89 -16.11 15.15
CA GLU A 296 11.01 -17.15 15.69
C GLU A 296 9.76 -16.51 16.30
N ALA A 297 8.59 -17.11 16.08
CA ALA A 297 7.31 -16.64 16.59
C ALA A 297 6.42 -17.78 17.12
N VAL A 298 5.39 -17.45 17.90
CA VAL A 298 4.31 -18.38 18.25
C VAL A 298 3.22 -18.34 17.18
N VAL A 299 2.97 -19.47 16.51
CA VAL A 299 1.85 -19.67 15.56
C VAL A 299 1.25 -21.06 15.76
N GLY A 300 -0.07 -21.13 15.91
CA GLY A 300 -0.79 -22.36 16.25
C GLY A 300 -0.37 -22.97 17.59
N GLY A 301 0.10 -22.14 18.54
CA GLY A 301 0.72 -22.58 19.79
C GLY A 301 2.13 -23.20 19.64
N ASN A 302 2.69 -23.24 18.43
CA ASN A 302 4.00 -23.81 18.13
C ASN A 302 5.05 -22.71 17.91
N ARG A 303 6.31 -22.99 18.24
CA ARG A 303 7.46 -22.17 17.80
C ARG A 303 7.67 -22.41 16.31
N VAL A 304 7.47 -21.38 15.49
CA VAL A 304 7.72 -21.41 14.04
C VAL A 304 8.82 -20.43 13.66
N ALA A 305 9.56 -20.76 12.59
CA ALA A 305 10.42 -19.79 11.93
C ALA A 305 9.58 -18.87 11.02
N LEU A 306 9.85 -17.57 11.08
CA LEU A 306 9.44 -16.62 10.05
C LEU A 306 10.63 -16.36 9.10
N PRO A 307 10.41 -15.93 7.85
CA PRO A 307 11.49 -15.59 6.92
C PRO A 307 12.47 -14.55 7.46
N GLY A 308 13.74 -14.67 7.08
CA GLY A 308 14.75 -13.64 7.36
C GLY A 308 14.44 -12.31 6.67
N ASN A 309 14.87 -11.20 7.27
CA ASN A 309 14.68 -9.82 6.77
C ASN A 309 13.19 -9.42 6.67
N LEU A 310 12.41 -9.64 7.75
CA LEU A 310 10.99 -9.27 7.82
C LEU A 310 10.79 -7.80 7.46
N GLN A 311 9.95 -7.57 6.45
CA GLN A 311 9.73 -6.26 5.85
C GLN A 311 8.88 -5.37 6.75
N ALA A 312 8.92 -4.07 6.48
CA ALA A 312 8.02 -3.07 7.08
C ALA A 312 7.93 -3.12 8.63
N PRO A 313 9.06 -3.05 9.36
CA PRO A 313 9.10 -3.08 10.84
C PRO A 313 8.57 -1.77 11.47
N PRO A 314 8.30 -1.72 12.78
CA PRO A 314 7.92 -0.51 13.51
C PRO A 314 9.09 0.48 13.70
N ILE A 315 10.08 0.49 12.80
CA ILE A 315 11.33 1.23 12.95
C ILE A 315 11.64 1.97 11.66
N VAL A 316 11.36 3.28 11.66
CA VAL A 316 11.76 4.22 10.61
C VAL A 316 13.29 4.37 10.61
N ILE A 317 13.99 3.49 9.90
CA ILE A 317 15.46 3.59 9.75
C ILE A 317 15.78 4.60 8.65
N GLY A 318 16.55 5.64 9.02
CA GLY A 318 17.03 6.69 8.12
C GLY A 318 17.87 6.17 6.96
N SER A 319 18.11 7.04 5.97
CA SER A 319 18.71 6.68 4.70
C SER A 319 20.23 6.59 4.77
N LYS A 320 20.76 5.36 4.67
CA LYS A 320 22.19 5.03 4.82
C LYS A 320 22.70 5.17 6.27
N THR A 321 23.88 4.63 6.53
CA THR A 321 24.57 4.64 7.84
C THR A 321 25.16 6.01 8.24
N GLY A 322 24.71 7.09 7.62
CA GLY A 322 25.05 8.48 7.96
C GLY A 322 24.06 9.06 8.98
N ASP A 323 22.77 9.11 8.61
CA ASP A 323 21.69 9.78 9.35
C ASP A 323 21.59 9.34 10.83
N ILE A 324 21.88 8.05 11.10
CA ILE A 324 21.89 7.47 12.46
C ILE A 324 22.93 8.14 13.37
N LYS A 325 24.06 8.61 12.82
CA LYS A 325 25.17 9.21 13.59
C LYS A 325 24.88 10.64 14.08
N GLY A 326 23.86 11.31 13.55
CA GLY A 326 23.53 12.69 13.90
C GLY A 326 22.51 12.85 15.04
N GLY A 327 21.89 11.76 15.51
CA GLY A 327 20.79 11.81 16.50
C GLY A 327 19.44 12.29 15.93
N GLN A 328 19.39 12.63 14.64
CA GLN A 328 18.29 13.32 13.94
C GLN A 328 17.01 12.48 13.73
N PHE A 329 17.00 11.20 14.16
CA PHE A 329 15.81 10.33 14.12
C PHE A 329 14.58 11.00 14.75
N LYS A 330 14.77 11.72 15.86
CA LYS A 330 13.68 12.34 16.62
C LYS A 330 13.02 13.48 15.84
N GLU A 331 13.78 14.18 15.02
CA GLU A 331 13.33 15.29 14.16
C GLU A 331 12.62 14.74 12.91
N MET A 332 13.16 13.69 12.30
CA MET A 332 12.49 12.96 11.21
C MET A 332 11.15 12.37 11.67
N PHE A 333 11.13 11.73 12.85
CA PHE A 333 9.91 11.16 13.44
C PHE A 333 8.83 12.22 13.69
N LYS A 334 9.19 13.39 14.27
CA LYS A 334 8.28 14.55 14.42
C LYS A 334 7.75 15.05 13.08
N ALA A 335 8.62 15.26 12.09
CA ALA A 335 8.23 15.78 10.78
C ALA A 335 7.27 14.83 10.04
N SER A 336 7.56 13.54 10.10
CA SER A 336 6.74 12.47 9.55
C SER A 336 5.36 12.37 10.22
N HIS A 337 5.31 12.43 11.56
CA HIS A 337 4.07 12.48 12.34
C HIS A 337 3.26 13.76 12.09
N PHE A 338 3.93 14.90 11.90
CA PHE A 338 3.28 16.15 11.52
C PHE A 338 2.64 16.10 10.13
N ILE A 339 3.26 15.43 9.15
CA ILE A 339 2.64 15.19 7.83
C ILE A 339 1.35 14.38 7.97
N PHE A 340 1.34 13.35 8.83
CA PHE A 340 0.12 12.60 9.13
C PHE A 340 -0.97 13.47 9.77
N GLU A 341 -0.64 14.28 10.80
CA GLU A 341 -1.59 15.24 11.40
C GLU A 341 -2.13 16.24 10.37
N TYR A 342 -1.24 16.85 9.57
CA TYR A 342 -1.59 17.79 8.51
C TYR A 342 -2.55 17.17 7.49
N SER A 343 -2.29 15.93 7.09
CA SER A 343 -3.14 15.20 6.13
C SER A 343 -4.55 14.99 6.68
N ILE A 344 -4.70 14.62 7.97
CA ILE A 344 -6.02 14.46 8.60
C ILE A 344 -6.72 15.81 8.78
N ARG A 345 -5.99 16.89 9.10
CA ARG A 345 -6.56 18.25 9.14
C ARG A 345 -7.14 18.65 7.79
N LYS A 346 -6.34 18.56 6.71
CA LYS A 346 -6.78 18.89 5.35
C LYS A 346 -7.87 17.96 4.82
N LEU A 347 -7.93 16.72 5.30
CA LEU A 347 -9.02 15.79 5.07
C LEU A 347 -10.34 16.27 5.71
N LYS A 348 -10.32 16.71 6.97
CA LYS A 348 -11.50 17.28 7.64
C LYS A 348 -11.92 18.63 7.05
N GLU A 349 -10.97 19.43 6.53
CA GLU A 349 -11.26 20.63 5.74
C GLU A 349 -11.97 20.30 4.40
N LEU A 350 -11.73 19.12 3.81
CA LEU A 350 -12.31 18.66 2.54
C LEU A 350 -13.68 17.98 2.71
N PHE A 351 -13.86 17.23 3.80
CA PHE A 351 -15.08 16.46 4.10
C PHE A 351 -15.54 16.75 5.55
N PRO A 352 -16.09 17.94 5.83
CA PRO A 352 -16.42 18.37 7.21
C PRO A 352 -17.58 17.59 7.83
N ASP A 353 -18.52 17.12 7.01
CA ASP A 353 -19.72 16.38 7.45
C ASP A 353 -19.50 14.86 7.54
N SER A 354 -18.31 14.35 7.21
CA SER A 354 -18.00 12.92 7.20
C SER A 354 -17.43 12.46 8.54
N GLU A 355 -17.94 11.35 9.07
CA GLU A 355 -17.38 10.68 10.25
C GLU A 355 -15.97 10.19 9.93
N ALA A 356 -14.97 10.48 10.78
CA ALA A 356 -13.59 10.08 10.54
C ALA A 356 -13.07 9.17 11.66
N HIS A 357 -12.46 8.05 11.28
CA HIS A 357 -11.89 7.07 12.21
C HIS A 357 -10.51 6.62 11.72
N ILE A 358 -9.51 6.66 12.60
CA ILE A 358 -8.15 6.20 12.34
C ILE A 358 -8.03 4.74 12.76
N PHE A 359 -7.66 3.89 11.81
CA PHE A 359 -7.37 2.48 12.00
C PHE A 359 -5.86 2.30 11.97
N TYR A 360 -5.32 1.90 13.11
CA TYR A 360 -3.90 1.63 13.26
C TYR A 360 -3.61 0.17 12.92
N LEU A 361 -2.87 -0.04 11.83
CA LEU A 361 -2.45 -1.34 11.33
C LEU A 361 -1.03 -1.64 11.82
N PRO A 362 -0.80 -2.73 12.58
CA PRO A 362 0.53 -3.17 12.98
C PRO A 362 1.37 -3.61 11.79
N SER A 363 2.67 -3.38 11.88
CA SER A 363 3.72 -3.98 11.06
C SER A 363 3.70 -5.51 11.09
N THR A 364 4.39 -6.11 10.14
CA THR A 364 4.66 -7.55 10.08
C THR A 364 5.24 -8.10 11.39
N THR A 365 6.14 -7.37 12.05
CA THR A 365 6.76 -7.81 13.31
C THR A 365 5.89 -7.53 14.55
N SER A 366 5.07 -6.48 14.55
CA SER A 366 4.07 -6.25 15.61
C SER A 366 2.86 -7.21 15.54
N SER A 367 2.63 -7.82 14.38
CA SER A 367 1.52 -8.74 14.08
C SER A 367 1.70 -10.17 14.58
N TYR A 368 2.89 -10.57 15.03
CA TYR A 368 3.17 -11.90 15.56
C TYR A 368 3.84 -11.80 16.95
N GLU A 369 3.65 -12.81 17.79
CA GLU A 369 4.40 -12.93 19.05
C GLU A 369 5.84 -13.40 18.74
N ILE A 370 6.76 -12.45 18.59
CA ILE A 370 8.19 -12.73 18.33
C ILE A 370 8.88 -13.20 19.63
N ILE A 371 9.49 -14.38 19.57
CA ILE A 371 10.11 -15.08 20.71
C ILE A 371 11.60 -15.40 20.51
N SER A 372 12.21 -14.88 19.43
CA SER A 372 13.67 -14.78 19.28
C SER A 372 14.18 -13.49 19.93
N HIS A 373 15.31 -13.55 20.64
CA HIS A 373 15.90 -12.38 21.34
C HIS A 373 16.37 -11.26 20.37
N PHE A 374 16.75 -11.66 19.16
CA PHE A 374 16.99 -10.76 18.04
C PHE A 374 15.93 -11.00 16.96
N THR A 375 15.79 -10.04 16.04
CA THR A 375 14.97 -10.15 14.83
C THR A 375 15.77 -9.60 13.65
N SER A 376 15.82 -10.35 12.56
CA SER A 376 16.29 -9.93 11.24
C SER A 376 15.14 -9.24 10.48
N ILE A 377 15.28 -7.92 10.28
CA ILE A 377 14.30 -7.04 9.64
C ILE A 377 14.84 -6.44 8.34
N ASN A 378 13.96 -5.92 7.50
CA ASN A 378 14.28 -5.07 6.36
C ASN A 378 13.47 -3.78 6.48
N SER A 379 14.14 -2.64 6.68
CA SER A 379 13.44 -1.37 6.90
C SER A 379 12.66 -0.90 5.68
N ASP A 380 11.82 0.11 5.89
CA ASP A 380 11.02 0.86 4.90
C ASP A 380 11.88 1.33 3.72
N MET A 381 13.16 1.60 3.96
CA MET A 381 14.16 2.05 2.99
C MET A 381 14.88 0.89 2.27
N GLY A 382 14.49 -0.36 2.51
CA GLY A 382 15.11 -1.57 1.94
C GLY A 382 16.50 -1.88 2.52
N ILE A 383 16.76 -1.50 3.78
CA ILE A 383 18.03 -1.77 4.47
C ILE A 383 17.85 -2.96 5.41
N PRO A 384 18.50 -4.12 5.15
CA PRO A 384 18.53 -5.24 6.08
C PRO A 384 19.22 -4.87 7.40
N SER A 385 18.69 -5.35 8.52
CA SER A 385 19.26 -5.11 9.85
C SER A 385 18.92 -6.26 10.80
N ILE A 386 19.72 -6.42 11.85
CA ILE A 386 19.41 -7.29 12.99
C ILE A 386 19.29 -6.39 14.21
N VAL A 387 18.15 -6.43 14.89
CA VAL A 387 17.82 -5.66 16.11
C VAL A 387 17.49 -6.59 17.27
N ASN A 388 17.59 -6.12 18.52
CA ASN A 388 16.98 -6.80 19.66
C ASN A 388 15.44 -6.66 19.59
N SER A 389 14.71 -7.73 19.89
CA SER A 389 13.26 -7.79 19.65
C SER A 389 12.45 -6.89 20.60
N ASP A 390 12.92 -6.62 21.82
CA ASP A 390 12.26 -5.65 22.73
C ASP A 390 12.20 -4.25 22.11
N LEU A 391 13.13 -3.90 21.22
CA LEU A 391 13.13 -2.60 20.55
C LEU A 391 11.93 -2.48 19.60
N LEU A 392 11.52 -3.57 18.94
CA LEU A 392 10.35 -3.59 18.06
C LEU A 392 9.09 -3.29 18.90
N SER A 393 8.89 -4.03 19.99
CA SER A 393 7.76 -3.83 20.91
C SER A 393 7.75 -2.42 21.53
N LYS A 394 8.92 -1.88 21.91
CA LYS A 394 9.04 -0.52 22.46
C LYS A 394 8.69 0.55 21.41
N ARG A 395 9.19 0.42 20.17
CA ARG A 395 8.89 1.36 19.09
C ARG A 395 7.42 1.28 18.65
N HIS A 396 6.85 0.08 18.60
CA HIS A 396 5.43 -0.13 18.29
C HIS A 396 4.52 0.68 19.21
N LEU A 397 4.74 0.57 20.53
CA LEU A 397 3.99 1.33 21.53
C LEU A 397 4.23 2.84 21.41
N GLU A 398 5.43 3.29 21.04
CA GLU A 398 5.75 4.70 20.79
C GLU A 398 4.95 5.23 19.59
N VAL A 399 5.03 4.56 18.43
CA VAL A 399 4.29 4.95 17.21
C VAL A 399 2.78 4.98 17.49
N CYS A 400 2.20 3.89 18.02
CA CYS A 400 0.77 3.81 18.31
C CYS A 400 0.29 4.96 19.22
N ARG A 401 1.05 5.28 20.28
CA ARG A 401 0.70 6.35 21.22
C ARG A 401 0.77 7.74 20.61
N GLU A 402 1.71 8.01 19.69
CA GLU A 402 1.72 9.29 18.97
C GLU A 402 0.56 9.41 17.96
N ILE A 403 0.15 8.32 17.29
CA ILE A 403 -1.04 8.35 16.41
C ILE A 403 -2.32 8.54 17.24
N LEU A 404 -2.46 7.87 18.38
CA LEU A 404 -3.56 8.06 19.32
C LEU A 404 -3.61 9.49 19.89
N LYS A 405 -2.46 10.15 20.11
CA LYS A 405 -2.41 11.57 20.48
C LYS A 405 -2.94 12.47 19.36
N THR A 406 -2.58 12.21 18.10
CA THR A 406 -3.12 12.94 16.94
C THR A 406 -4.63 12.76 16.81
N ALA A 407 -5.14 11.54 16.96
CA ALA A 407 -6.58 11.27 16.92
C ALA A 407 -7.35 12.08 17.97
N LYS A 408 -6.85 12.09 19.22
CA LYS A 408 -7.39 12.92 20.32
C LYS A 408 -7.30 14.41 20.02
N LYS A 409 -6.15 14.90 19.55
CA LYS A 409 -5.91 16.32 19.21
C LYS A 409 -6.86 16.84 18.13
N LEU A 410 -7.18 16.01 17.14
CA LEU A 410 -8.03 16.39 15.99
C LEU A 410 -9.52 16.06 16.19
N ASN A 411 -9.90 15.48 17.34
CA ASN A 411 -11.21 14.90 17.60
C ASN A 411 -11.66 13.94 16.46
N VAL A 412 -10.96 12.81 16.38
CA VAL A 412 -11.13 11.72 15.40
C VAL A 412 -11.08 10.40 16.18
N SER A 413 -11.92 9.42 15.83
CA SER A 413 -11.87 8.12 16.52
C SER A 413 -10.54 7.41 16.25
N PHE A 414 -10.12 6.53 17.16
CA PHE A 414 -8.93 5.71 16.99
C PHE A 414 -9.23 4.27 17.40
N PHE A 415 -8.77 3.32 16.58
CA PHE A 415 -8.85 1.89 16.86
C PHE A 415 -7.53 1.19 16.50
N ASP A 416 -6.92 0.58 17.52
CA ASP A 416 -5.76 -0.29 17.40
C ASP A 416 -6.19 -1.70 16.97
N THR A 417 -5.85 -2.08 15.74
CA THR A 417 -6.17 -3.42 15.21
C THR A 417 -5.18 -4.49 15.68
N THR A 418 -4.12 -4.11 16.39
CA THR A 418 -3.01 -5.01 16.78
C THR A 418 -3.44 -6.21 17.62
N PRO A 419 -4.31 -6.11 18.64
CA PRO A 419 -4.73 -7.28 19.41
C PRO A 419 -5.40 -8.35 18.54
N PHE A 420 -6.29 -7.93 17.62
CA PHE A 420 -7.02 -8.81 16.71
C PHE A 420 -6.09 -9.45 15.67
N LEU A 421 -5.10 -8.71 15.17
CA LEU A 421 -4.12 -9.23 14.21
C LEU A 421 -3.08 -10.14 14.88
N ARG A 422 -2.69 -9.89 16.15
CA ARG A 422 -1.92 -10.85 16.95
C ARG A 422 -2.73 -12.13 17.22
N GLU A 423 -4.03 -12.03 17.51
CA GLU A 423 -4.90 -13.19 17.70
C GLU A 423 -5.12 -14.00 16.41
N ALA A 424 -5.14 -13.35 15.25
CA ALA A 424 -5.15 -14.02 13.95
C ALA A 424 -3.78 -14.65 13.63
N GLY A 425 -2.69 -13.91 13.87
CA GLY A 425 -1.31 -14.35 13.68
C GLY A 425 -0.94 -15.56 14.55
N SER A 426 -1.42 -15.62 15.79
CA SER A 426 -1.20 -16.77 16.69
C SER A 426 -2.03 -18.00 16.30
N LYS A 427 -3.04 -17.87 15.42
CA LYS A 427 -3.80 -18.99 14.84
C LYS A 427 -3.23 -19.46 13.50
N GLY A 428 -2.59 -18.58 12.73
CA GLY A 428 -1.99 -18.91 11.43
C GLY A 428 -1.32 -17.71 10.76
N TYR A 429 -0.57 -17.96 9.68
CA TYR A 429 0.08 -16.88 8.94
C TYR A 429 -0.94 -15.92 8.32
N ILE A 430 -0.86 -14.64 8.70
CA ILE A 430 -1.66 -13.52 8.15
C ILE A 430 -0.91 -12.69 7.11
N HIS A 431 0.35 -13.04 6.84
CA HIS A 431 1.18 -12.52 5.74
C HIS A 431 1.46 -13.63 4.73
N GLY A 432 1.83 -13.29 3.49
CA GLY A 432 1.89 -14.25 2.38
C GLY A 432 3.31 -14.69 2.03
N PRO A 433 3.53 -15.92 1.53
CA PRO A 433 4.87 -16.38 1.15
C PRO A 433 5.49 -15.63 -0.05
N LYS A 434 4.77 -14.75 -0.75
CA LYS A 434 5.32 -13.91 -1.85
C LYS A 434 5.50 -12.46 -1.41
N ASP A 435 4.70 -11.99 -0.46
CA ASP A 435 4.70 -10.64 0.10
C ASP A 435 4.52 -10.67 1.64
N TRP A 436 5.57 -10.26 2.36
CA TRP A 436 5.57 -10.12 3.82
C TRP A 436 5.45 -8.67 4.28
N ALA A 437 5.30 -7.71 3.37
CA ALA A 437 5.05 -6.30 3.68
C ALA A 437 3.56 -5.96 3.75
N HIS A 438 2.69 -6.85 3.24
CA HIS A 438 1.23 -6.70 3.26
C HIS A 438 0.53 -7.99 3.72
N PHE A 439 -0.72 -7.85 4.16
CA PHE A 439 -1.53 -8.99 4.57
C PHE A 439 -1.88 -9.96 3.42
N ASN A 440 -2.09 -11.22 3.77
CA ASN A 440 -2.71 -12.23 2.90
C ASN A 440 -4.25 -12.22 3.05
N GLU A 441 -4.95 -13.19 2.44
CA GLU A 441 -6.42 -13.28 2.55
C GLU A 441 -6.93 -13.36 4.00
N SER A 442 -6.28 -14.15 4.85
CA SER A 442 -6.62 -14.28 6.27
C SER A 442 -6.32 -13.00 7.06
N GLY A 443 -5.21 -12.31 6.77
CA GLY A 443 -4.89 -11.03 7.42
C GLY A 443 -5.89 -9.92 7.03
N TYR A 444 -6.23 -9.79 5.76
CA TYR A 444 -7.24 -8.81 5.33
C TYR A 444 -8.65 -9.13 5.84
N LYS A 445 -9.00 -10.40 6.03
CA LYS A 445 -10.22 -10.79 6.73
C LYS A 445 -10.18 -10.36 8.20
N ALA A 446 -9.15 -10.75 8.96
CA ALA A 446 -9.01 -10.36 10.37
C ALA A 446 -9.02 -8.83 10.60
N LEU A 447 -8.34 -8.08 9.73
CA LEU A 447 -8.41 -6.61 9.71
C LEU A 447 -9.84 -6.12 9.47
N SER A 448 -10.52 -6.62 8.44
CA SER A 448 -11.90 -6.21 8.11
C SER A 448 -12.91 -6.65 9.17
N ASP A 449 -12.66 -7.78 9.82
CA ASP A 449 -13.51 -8.36 10.85
C ASP A 449 -13.50 -7.53 12.12
N SER A 450 -12.31 -7.08 12.56
CA SER A 450 -12.12 -6.19 13.71
C SER A 450 -12.60 -4.76 13.43
N ILE A 451 -12.34 -4.21 12.23
CA ILE A 451 -12.94 -2.94 11.79
C ILE A 451 -14.47 -3.00 11.84
N SER A 452 -15.06 -4.11 11.39
CA SER A 452 -16.53 -4.27 11.44
C SER A 452 -17.05 -4.40 12.87
N GLU A 453 -16.29 -5.03 13.78
CA GLU A 453 -16.65 -5.06 15.21
C GLU A 453 -16.66 -3.64 15.80
N PHE A 454 -15.60 -2.86 15.55
CA PHE A 454 -15.51 -1.46 15.99
C PHE A 454 -16.68 -0.61 15.47
N LEU A 455 -17.03 -0.73 14.19
CA LEU A 455 -18.12 0.04 13.58
C LEU A 455 -19.52 -0.41 14.01
N LEU A 456 -19.72 -1.68 14.38
CA LEU A 456 -21.01 -2.21 14.86
C LEU A 456 -21.20 -2.03 16.38
N TYR A 457 -20.10 -1.95 17.14
CA TYR A 457 -20.12 -1.82 18.59
C TYR A 457 -19.16 -0.69 19.06
N PRO A 458 -19.44 0.58 18.72
CA PRO A 458 -18.54 1.70 19.03
C PRO A 458 -18.39 1.96 20.55
N ASP A 459 -19.40 1.62 21.34
CA ASP A 459 -19.39 1.81 22.81
C ASP A 459 -18.63 0.70 23.57
N ARG A 460 -18.14 -0.34 22.89
CA ARG A 460 -17.30 -1.39 23.50
C ARG A 460 -15.95 -0.80 23.90
N HIS A 461 -15.46 -1.15 25.09
CA HIS A 461 -14.12 -0.72 25.50
C HIS A 461 -13.04 -1.51 24.75
N TYR A 462 -12.39 -0.85 23.79
CA TYR A 462 -11.23 -1.39 23.07
C TYR A 462 -9.92 -0.96 23.74
N GLN A 463 -9.05 -1.93 24.01
CA GLN A 463 -7.72 -1.70 24.56
C GLN A 463 -6.77 -1.25 23.44
N ASN A 464 -6.27 -0.02 23.53
CA ASN A 464 -5.46 0.62 22.48
C ASN A 464 -4.01 0.83 22.93
N CYS A 465 -3.05 0.54 22.04
CA CYS A 465 -1.60 0.72 22.23
C CYS A 465 -1.02 -0.02 23.44
N ALA A 466 -1.31 -1.33 23.49
CA ALA A 466 -0.90 -2.27 24.52
C ALA A 466 0.06 -3.36 23.98
N THR A 467 0.75 -4.02 24.92
CA THR A 467 1.58 -5.22 24.69
C THR A 467 0.71 -6.46 24.60
#